data_AF-A0A955RT80-F1
#
_entry.id   AF-A0A955RT80-F1
#
_cell.length_a   1.000
_cell.length_b   1.000
_cell.length_c   1.000
_cell.angle_alpha   90.00
_cell.angle_beta   90.00
_cell.angle_gamma   90.00
#
_symmetry.space_group_name_H-M   'P 1'
#
loop_
_entity.id
_entity.type
_entity.pdbx_description
1 polymer ?
#
loop_
_entity_poly.entity_id
_entity_poly.type
_entity_poly.pdbx_seq_one_letter_code
_entity_poly.pdbx_strand_id
1 'polypeptide(L)' 'MKFKNIRKLERLGIFTYIGGLICTLLGILVAAIHLLEKDFKHIQVGIFILAIGYAFVKTGRQLSEIAAEEKKIQLQN' A
#
# COMPACT_ATOMS: atom_id res chain seq x y z
N MET A 1 16.63 9.60 13.48
CA MET A 1 15.75 8.93 14.49
C MET A 1 16.52 7.88 15.32
N LYS A 2 15.99 7.36 16.46
CA LYS A 2 16.58 6.16 17.11
C LYS A 2 16.49 4.95 16.16
N PHE A 3 17.52 4.08 16.10
CA PHE A 3 17.53 2.85 15.27
C PHE A 3 16.27 1.98 15.40
N LYS A 4 15.72 1.87 16.61
CA LYS A 4 14.46 1.15 16.89
C LYS A 4 13.26 1.74 16.14
N ASN A 5 13.22 3.06 15.93
CA ASN A 5 12.15 3.74 15.19
C ASN A 5 12.29 3.52 13.69
N ILE A 6 13.51 3.53 13.15
CA ILE A 6 13.78 3.25 11.73
C ILE A 6 13.30 1.84 11.38
N ARG A 7 13.65 0.85 12.21
CA ARG A 7 13.20 -0.55 12.00
C ARG A 7 11.68 -0.72 12.12
N LYS A 8 11.02 0.07 12.98
CA LYS A 8 9.54 0.11 13.04
C LYS A 8 8.95 0.73 11.78
N LEU A 9 9.57 1.78 11.25
CA LEU A 9 9.16 2.46 10.02
C LEU A 9 9.27 1.53 8.80
N GLU A 10 10.37 0.76 8.67
CA GLU A 10 10.51 -0.25 7.61
C GLU A 10 9.41 -1.31 7.69
N ARG A 11 9.14 -1.84 8.89
CA ARG A 11 8.07 -2.83 9.09
C ARG A 11 6.70 -2.27 8.73
N LEU A 12 6.43 -1.01 9.10
CA LEU A 12 5.20 -0.34 8.74
C LEU A 12 5.09 -0.18 7.22
N GLY A 13 6.15 0.29 6.56
CA GLY A 13 6.20 0.42 5.10
C GLY A 13 5.91 -0.89 4.38
N ILE A 14 6.54 -1.99 4.81
CA ILE A 14 6.30 -3.34 4.27
C ILE A 14 4.85 -3.78 4.50
N PHE A 15 4.33 -3.60 5.72
CA PHE A 15 2.96 -3.97 6.05
C PHE A 15 1.95 -3.20 5.19
N THR A 16 2.13 -1.88 5.06
CA THR A 16 1.26 -1.03 4.24
C THR A 16 1.37 -1.39 2.76
N TYR A 17 2.56 -1.69 2.25
CA TYR A 17 2.76 -2.11 0.86
C TYR A 17 2.06 -3.43 0.55
N ILE A 18 2.26 -4.46 1.38
CA ILE A 18 1.62 -5.77 1.22
C ILE A 18 0.10 -5.65 1.35
N GLY A 19 -0.38 -4.91 2.35
CA GLY A 19 -1.80 -4.63 2.53
C GLY A 19 -2.42 -3.94 1.31
N GLY A 20 -1.71 -2.96 0.74
CA GLY A 20 -2.12 -2.29 -0.49
C GLY A 20 -2.19 -3.22 -1.71
N LEU A 21 -1.22 -4.14 -1.85
CA LEU A 21 -1.22 -5.17 -2.90
C LEU A 21 -2.44 -6.09 -2.77
N ILE A 22 -2.73 -6.57 -1.56
CA ILE A 22 -3.91 -7.40 -1.28
C ILE A 22 -5.19 -6.63 -1.60
N CYS A 23 -5.33 -5.38 -1.12
CA CYS A 23 -6.48 -4.54 -1.45
C CYS A 23 -6.64 -4.33 -2.96
N THR A 24 -5.55 -4.11 -3.69
CA THR A 24 -5.59 -3.95 -5.15
C THR A 24 -6.13 -5.21 -5.81
N LEU A 25 -5.65 -6.40 -5.43
CA LEU A 25 -6.16 -7.67 -5.96
C LEU A 25 -7.64 -7.89 -5.64
N LEU A 26 -8.08 -7.56 -4.41
CA LEU A 26 -9.49 -7.63 -4.02
C LEU A 26 -10.35 -6.65 -4.83
N GLY A 27 -9.86 -5.45 -5.10
CA GLY A 27 -10.56 -4.46 -5.92
C GLY A 27 -10.74 -4.94 -7.37
N ILE A 28 -9.72 -5.57 -7.97
CA ILE A 28 -9.83 -6.22 -9.29
C ILE A 28 -10.89 -7.32 -9.24
N LEU A 29 -10.86 -8.19 -8.22
CA LEU A 29 -11.79 -9.29 -8.08
C LEU A 29 -13.24 -8.80 -7.97
N VAL A 30 -13.50 -7.82 -7.10
CA VAL A 30 -14.84 -7.22 -6.91
C VAL A 30 -15.32 -6.56 -8.20
N ALA A 31 -14.46 -5.80 -8.88
CA ALA A 31 -14.81 -5.18 -10.16
C ALA A 31 -15.13 -6.24 -11.23
N ALA A 32 -14.36 -7.34 -11.30
CA ALA A 32 -14.58 -8.42 -12.24
C ALA A 32 -15.90 -9.17 -11.97
N ILE A 33 -16.23 -9.44 -10.70
CA ILE A 33 -17.51 -10.08 -10.31
C ILE A 33 -18.69 -9.22 -10.79
N HIS A 34 -18.71 -7.93 -10.44
CA HIS A 34 -19.79 -7.04 -10.85
C HIS A 34 -19.86 -6.83 -12.37
N LEU A 35 -18.72 -6.88 -13.07
CA LEU A 35 -18.69 -6.83 -14.53
C LEU A 35 -19.36 -8.08 -15.15
N LEU A 36 -19.10 -9.27 -14.60
CA LEU A 36 -19.72 -10.52 -15.05
C LEU A 36 -21.22 -10.55 -14.78
N GLU A 37 -21.65 -9.98 -13.65
CA GLU A 37 -23.06 -9.84 -13.27
C GLU A 37 -23.79 -8.72 -14.03
N LYS A 38 -23.06 -7.92 -14.84
CA LYS A 38 -23.57 -6.71 -15.52
C LYS A 38 -24.11 -5.65 -14.55
N ASP A 39 -23.64 -5.66 -13.31
CA ASP A 39 -24.00 -4.68 -12.28
C ASP A 39 -23.02 -3.50 -12.27
N PHE A 40 -23.24 -2.57 -13.19
CA PHE A 40 -22.44 -1.37 -13.32
C PHE A 40 -22.65 -0.35 -12.19
N LYS A 41 -23.68 -0.50 -11.34
CA LYS A 41 -23.88 0.39 -10.20
C LYS A 41 -22.91 0.07 -9.08
N HIS A 42 -22.52 -1.19 -8.92
CA HIS A 42 -21.62 -1.62 -7.84
C HIS A 42 -20.16 -1.76 -8.27
N ILE A 43 -19.85 -1.68 -9.57
CA ILE A 43 -18.45 -1.66 -10.05
C ILE A 43 -17.60 -0.54 -9.43
N GLN A 44 -18.23 0.58 -9.07
CA GLN A 44 -17.58 1.71 -8.38
C GLN A 44 -16.95 1.28 -7.04
N VAL A 45 -17.50 0.27 -6.36
CA VAL A 45 -16.94 -0.28 -5.12
C VAL A 45 -15.59 -0.94 -5.40
N GLY A 46 -15.49 -1.73 -6.46
CA GLY A 46 -14.22 -2.34 -6.89
C GLY A 46 -13.18 -1.29 -7.28
N ILE A 47 -13.60 -0.24 -8.00
CA ILE A 47 -12.73 0.90 -8.36
C ILE A 47 -12.26 1.66 -7.12
N PHE A 48 -13.14 1.87 -6.13
CA PHE A 48 -12.77 2.52 -4.88
C PHE A 48 -11.75 1.70 -4.07
N ILE A 49 -11.94 0.39 -3.98
CA ILE A 49 -10.99 -0.53 -3.33
C ILE A 49 -9.64 -0.50 -4.05
N LEU A 50 -9.63 -0.46 -5.39
CA LEU A 50 -8.42 -0.29 -6.19
C LEU A 50 -7.68 1.01 -5.85
N ALA A 51 -8.40 2.14 -5.75
CA ALA A 51 -7.81 3.43 -5.41
C ALA A 51 -7.16 3.41 -4.01
N ILE A 52 -7.82 2.78 -3.02
CA ILE A 52 -7.27 2.59 -1.67
C ILE A 52 -6.03 1.70 -1.71
N GLY A 53 -6.10 0.58 -2.44
CA GLY A 53 -4.97 -0.34 -2.61
C GLY A 53 -3.74 0.37 -3.17
N TYR A 54 -3.93 1.16 -4.24
CA TYR A 54 -2.87 1.98 -4.82
C TYR A 54 -2.31 3.00 -3.82
N ALA A 55 -3.17 3.68 -3.05
CA ALA A 55 -2.73 4.64 -2.03
C ALA A 55 -1.86 3.97 -0.96
N PHE A 56 -2.23 2.77 -0.51
CA PHE A 56 -1.42 2.00 0.43
C PHE A 56 -0.08 1.54 -0.17
N VAL A 57 -0.07 1.02 -1.41
CA VAL A 57 1.18 0.66 -2.10
C VAL A 57 2.12 1.86 -2.19
N LYS A 58 1.59 3.03 -2.60
CA LYS A 58 2.36 4.27 -2.71
C LYS A 58 2.89 4.73 -1.35
N THR A 59 2.06 4.69 -0.32
CA THR A 59 2.44 5.09 1.05
C THR A 59 3.51 4.16 1.62
N GLY A 60 3.34 2.84 1.46
CA GLY A 60 4.32 1.85 1.90
C GLY A 60 5.69 2.06 1.25
N ARG A 61 5.71 2.36 -0.06
CA ARG A 61 6.94 2.69 -0.78
C ARG A 61 7.61 3.96 -0.25
N GLN A 62 6.84 5.03 -0.03
CA GLN A 62 7.38 6.28 0.53
C GLN A 62 7.96 6.08 1.94
N LEU A 63 7.30 5.27 2.78
CA LEU A 63 7.80 4.94 4.13
C LEU A 63 9.12 4.16 4.06
N SER A 64 9.25 3.21 3.13
CA SER A 64 10.50 2.48 2.91
C SER A 64 11.63 3.38 2.39
N GLU A 65 11.32 4.32 1.50
CA GLU A 65 12.28 5.30 0.99
C GLU A 65 12.80 6.21 2.13
N ILE A 66 11.90 6.76 2.95
CA ILE A 66 12.26 7.57 4.13
C ILE A 66 13.13 6.76 5.11
N ALA A 67 12.76 5.51 5.39
CA ALA A 67 13.52 4.67 6.30
C ALA A 67 14.94 4.37 5.78
N ALA A 68 15.09 4.18 4.47
CA ALA A 68 16.38 3.97 3.83
C ALA A 68 17.26 5.24 3.86
N GLU A 69 16.67 6.41 3.64
CA GLU A 69 17.36 7.71 3.75
C GLU A 69 17.84 7.98 5.18
N GLU A 70 16.97 7.81 6.18
CA GLU A 70 17.33 7.96 7.60
C GLU A 70 18.48 7.02 8.01
N LYS A 71 18.47 5.78 7.49
CA LYS A 71 19.53 4.80 7.75
C LYS A 71 20.87 5.22 7.14
N LYS A 72 20.87 5.83 5.95
CA LYS A 72 22.10 6.37 5.32
C LYS A 72 22.68 7.52 6.14
N ILE A 73 21.84 8.46 6.59
CA ILE A 73 22.26 9.62 7.40
C ILE A 73 22.88 9.17 8.73
N GLN A 74 22.34 8.12 9.36
CA GLN A 74 22.89 7.55 10.60
C GLN A 74 24.23 6.82 10.42
N LEU A 75 24.58 6.38 9.20
CA LEU A 75 25.86 5.73 8.92
C LEU A 75 26.96 6.74 8.56
N GLN A 76 26.59 7.98 8.25
CA GLN A 76 27.51 9.06 7.90
C GLN A 76 27.87 9.98 9.09
N ASN A 77 27.15 9.86 10.21
CA ASN A 77 27.39 10.57 11.47
C ASN A 77 27.88 9.60 12.54
#